data_AF-A0A2V7A9P1-F1
#
_entry.id   AF-A0A2V7A9P1-F1
#
_cell.length_a   1.000
_cell.length_b   1.000
_cell.length_c   1.000
_cell.angle_alpha   90.00
_cell.angle_beta   90.00
_cell.angle_gamma   90.00
#
_symmetry.space_group_name_H-M   'P 1'
#
loop_
_entity.id
_entity.type
_entity.pdbx_description
1 polymer ?
#
loop_
_entity_poly.entity_id
_entity_poly.type
_entity_poly.pdbx_seq_one_letter_code
_entity_poly.pdbx_strand_id
1 'polypeptide(L)'
;MTDHALEQRLAALEARLGRLEGLLRGIDDALGRVVPLGEELKHGIQQWVTEYVSLRLQQLVPETCEHPERSEDAVVADGPVLPGTRIRCTDEVIRRLGRIPIPFVRQMVAQKVAETARAENVRVVDVAFFERAATF
;
A
#
# COMPACT_ATOMS: atom_id res chain seq x y z
N MET A 1 -62.24 -29.13 5.96
CA MET A 1 -61.13 -28.78 6.89
C MET A 1 -61.45 -27.39 7.41
N THR A 2 -61.50 -27.21 8.73
CA THR A 2 -61.98 -25.96 9.36
C THR A 2 -60.93 -24.85 9.25
N ASP A 3 -61.37 -23.61 8.99
CA ASP A 3 -60.50 -22.42 8.91
C ASP A 3 -59.53 -22.31 10.09
N HIS A 4 -59.99 -22.69 11.27
CA HIS A 4 -59.17 -22.64 12.49
C HIS A 4 -57.91 -23.51 12.42
N ALA A 5 -57.97 -24.67 11.74
CA ALA A 5 -56.80 -25.53 11.55
C ALA A 5 -55.81 -24.95 10.51
N LEU A 6 -56.31 -24.14 9.57
CA LEU A 6 -55.48 -23.42 8.60
C LEU A 6 -54.73 -22.28 9.30
N GLU A 7 -55.43 -21.47 10.10
CA GLU A 7 -54.86 -20.37 10.88
C GLU A 7 -53.75 -20.84 11.82
N GLN A 8 -53.96 -21.95 12.53
CA GLN A 8 -52.95 -22.53 13.42
C GLN A 8 -51.68 -22.97 12.66
N ARG A 9 -51.84 -23.53 11.45
CA ARG A 9 -50.71 -23.92 10.61
C ARG A 9 -49.97 -22.71 10.07
N LEU A 10 -50.68 -21.65 9.67
CA LEU A 10 -50.08 -20.40 9.21
C LEU A 10 -49.29 -19.71 10.33
N ALA A 11 -49.89 -19.56 11.51
CA ALA A 11 -49.21 -18.98 12.67
C ALA A 11 -47.94 -19.77 13.07
N ALA A 12 -48.00 -21.11 12.99
CA ALA A 12 -46.83 -21.94 13.26
C ALA A 12 -45.72 -21.76 12.20
N LEU A 13 -46.08 -21.54 10.94
CA LEU A 13 -45.12 -21.24 9.87
C LEU A 13 -44.52 -19.84 10.02
N GLU A 14 -45.32 -18.83 10.30
CA GLU A 14 -44.85 -17.46 10.56
C GLU A 14 -43.89 -17.42 11.75
N ALA A 15 -44.21 -18.13 12.84
CA ALA A 15 -43.32 -18.25 14.00
C ALA A 15 -41.99 -18.97 13.66
N ARG A 16 -42.01 -19.95 12.74
CA ARG A 16 -40.79 -20.61 12.27
C ARG A 16 -39.96 -19.71 11.36
N LEU A 17 -40.61 -18.95 10.48
CA LEU A 17 -39.95 -17.98 9.60
C LEU A 17 -39.31 -16.87 10.41
N GLY A 18 -40.02 -16.27 11.37
CA GLY A 18 -39.46 -15.24 12.24
C GLY A 18 -38.26 -15.73 13.06
N ARG A 19 -38.25 -17.00 13.48
CA ARG A 19 -37.06 -17.60 14.11
C ARG A 19 -35.88 -17.73 13.15
N LEU A 20 -36.12 -18.15 11.90
CA LEU A 20 -35.07 -18.25 10.88
C LEU A 20 -34.49 -16.89 10.53
N GLU A 21 -35.34 -15.87 10.37
CA GLU A 21 -34.91 -14.49 10.12
C GLU A 21 -34.03 -13.97 11.27
N GLY A 22 -34.41 -14.25 12.52
CA GLY A 22 -33.61 -13.89 13.69
C GLY A 22 -32.23 -14.56 13.69
N LEU A 23 -32.15 -15.84 13.33
CA LEU A 23 -30.89 -16.57 13.24
C LEU A 23 -30.00 -16.04 12.10
N LEU A 24 -30.58 -15.77 10.92
CA LEU A 24 -29.85 -15.22 9.79
C LEU A 24 -29.26 -13.84 10.11
N ARG A 25 -30.04 -12.98 10.78
CA ARG A 25 -29.56 -11.67 11.25
C ARG A 25 -28.43 -11.81 12.26
N GLY A 26 -28.52 -12.76 13.19
CA GLY A 26 -27.45 -13.03 14.15
C GLY A 26 -26.14 -13.51 13.49
N ILE A 27 -26.24 -14.31 12.42
CA ILE A 27 -25.07 -14.74 11.64
C ILE A 27 -24.47 -13.57 10.87
N ASP A 28 -25.30 -12.73 10.24
CA ASP A 28 -24.85 -11.54 9.51
C ASP A 28 -24.11 -10.56 10.43
N ASP A 29 -24.67 -10.29 11.62
CA ASP A 29 -24.02 -9.46 12.64
C ASP A 29 -22.69 -10.05 13.12
N ALA A 30 -22.59 -11.38 13.26
CA ALA A 30 -21.36 -12.05 13.66
C ALA A 30 -20.28 -11.99 12.57
N LEU A 31 -20.66 -12.24 11.31
CA LEU A 31 -19.77 -12.13 10.16
C LEU A 31 -19.29 -10.68 9.95
N GLY A 32 -20.21 -9.73 10.09
CA GLY A 32 -19.91 -8.29 10.02
C GLY A 32 -18.91 -7.82 11.06
N ARG A 33 -18.78 -8.51 12.21
CA ARG A 33 -17.75 -8.22 13.23
C ARG A 33 -16.39 -8.86 12.95
N VAL A 34 -16.36 -9.99 12.24
CA VAL A 34 -15.11 -10.71 11.93
C VAL A 34 -14.35 -10.03 10.78
N VAL A 35 -15.06 -9.46 9.80
CA VAL A 35 -14.42 -8.78 8.64
C VAL A 35 -13.54 -7.59 9.05
N PRO A 36 -13.98 -6.65 9.91
CA PRO A 36 -13.14 -5.54 10.40
C PRO A 36 -11.88 -6.02 11.14
N LEU A 37 -12.02 -7.07 11.96
CA LEU A 37 -10.90 -7.63 12.72
C LEU A 37 -9.79 -8.18 11.80
N GLY A 38 -10.17 -8.76 10.66
CA GLY A 38 -9.22 -9.27 9.67
C GLY A 38 -8.40 -8.17 8.98
N GLU A 39 -9.03 -7.06 8.60
CA GLU A 39 -8.33 -5.94 7.97
C GLU A 39 -7.46 -5.16 8.97
N GLU A 40 -7.91 -4.99 10.22
CA GLU A 40 -7.09 -4.39 11.28
C GLU A 40 -5.84 -5.23 11.58
N LEU A 41 -6.00 -6.56 11.70
CA LEU A 41 -4.87 -7.47 11.92
C LEU A 41 -3.87 -7.42 10.76
N LYS A 42 -4.37 -7.43 9.52
CA LYS A 42 -3.54 -7.33 8.32
C LYS A 42 -2.77 -6.01 8.27
N HIS A 43 -3.39 -4.90 8.64
CA HIS A 43 -2.72 -3.60 8.72
C HIS A 43 -1.63 -3.60 9.80
N GLY A 44 -1.92 -4.16 10.98
CA GLY A 44 -0.95 -4.29 12.07
C GLY A 44 0.26 -5.15 11.67
N ILE A 45 0.04 -6.27 10.97
CA ILE A 45 1.13 -7.11 10.45
C ILE A 45 1.96 -6.34 9.42
N GLN A 46 1.33 -5.63 8.49
CA GLN A 46 2.04 -4.83 7.48
C GLN A 46 2.92 -3.75 8.12
N GLN A 47 2.41 -3.05 9.13
CA GLN A 47 3.17 -2.05 9.86
C GLN A 47 4.37 -2.69 10.57
N TRP A 48 4.13 -3.78 11.31
CA TRP A 48 5.19 -4.48 12.04
C TRP A 48 6.30 -5.00 11.12
N VAL A 49 5.94 -5.63 9.99
CA VAL A 49 6.93 -6.09 8.99
C VAL A 49 7.72 -4.91 8.43
N THR A 50 7.06 -3.79 8.17
CA THR A 50 7.71 -2.58 7.67
C THR A 50 8.74 -2.04 8.67
N GLU A 51 8.38 -1.96 9.95
CA GLU A 51 9.27 -1.53 11.02
C GLU A 51 10.46 -2.50 11.18
N TYR A 52 10.18 -3.80 11.22
CA TYR A 52 11.21 -4.83 11.38
C TYR A 52 12.21 -4.84 10.23
N VAL A 53 11.74 -4.79 8.98
CA VAL A 53 12.61 -4.76 7.80
C VAL A 53 13.42 -3.46 7.76
N SER A 54 12.81 -2.32 8.11
CA SER A 54 13.54 -1.04 8.20
C SER A 54 14.69 -1.11 9.20
N LEU A 55 14.46 -1.67 10.38
CA LEU A 55 15.50 -1.87 11.39
C LEU A 55 16.61 -2.82 10.92
N ARG A 56 16.23 -3.94 10.29
CA ARG A 56 17.22 -4.92 9.78
C ARG A 56 18.04 -4.38 8.63
N LEU A 57 17.46 -3.55 7.76
CA LEU A 57 18.19 -2.89 6.68
C LEU A 57 19.16 -1.84 7.21
N GLN A 58 18.80 -1.07 8.24
CA GLN A 58 19.74 -0.14 8.90
C GLN A 58 20.99 -0.86 9.43
N GLN A 59 20.84 -2.10 9.89
CA GLN A 59 21.96 -2.93 10.37
C GLN A 59 22.83 -3.51 9.24
N LEU A 60 22.32 -3.51 8.00
CA LEU A 60 23.02 -4.05 6.83
C LEU A 60 23.72 -2.94 6.00
N VAL A 61 23.50 -1.66 6.31
CA VAL A 61 24.21 -0.55 5.69
C VAL A 61 25.56 -0.37 6.39
N PRO A 62 26.70 -0.64 5.72
CA PRO A 62 28.00 -0.29 6.28
C PRO A 62 28.11 1.23 6.42
N GLU A 63 28.81 1.70 7.47
CA GLU A 63 29.14 3.11 7.78
C GLU A 63 29.80 3.90 6.61
N THR A 64 30.07 3.26 5.48
CA THR A 64 30.71 3.82 4.28
C THR A 64 29.72 4.18 3.16
N CYS A 65 28.41 4.05 3.35
CA CYS A 65 27.45 4.65 2.42
C CYS A 65 27.47 6.18 2.56
N GLU A 66 28.39 6.82 1.83
CA GLU A 66 28.44 8.27 1.70
C GLU A 66 27.14 8.78 1.09
N HIS A 67 26.28 9.35 1.92
CA HIS A 67 25.17 10.18 1.48
C HIS A 67 25.76 11.54 1.07
N PRO A 68 25.71 11.93 -0.22
CA PRO A 68 26.24 13.23 -0.59
C PRO A 68 25.44 14.33 0.12
N GLU A 69 26.17 15.11 0.92
CA GLU A 69 25.70 16.32 1.58
C GLU A 69 24.94 17.21 0.57
N ARG A 70 23.78 17.68 0.99
CA ARG A 70 22.81 18.43 0.20
C ARG A 70 23.46 19.73 -0.31
N SER A 71 23.92 19.72 -1.56
CA SER A 71 24.49 20.93 -2.20
C SER A 71 23.37 21.85 -2.68
N GLU A 72 23.21 22.95 -1.94
CA GLU A 72 22.38 24.11 -2.21
C GLU A 72 22.88 24.88 -3.43
N ASP A 73 22.65 24.38 -4.65
CA ASP A 73 22.72 25.21 -5.86
C ASP A 73 21.47 24.98 -6.69
N ALA A 74 20.51 25.89 -6.48
CA ALA A 74 19.28 25.99 -7.24
C ALA A 74 19.57 26.62 -8.60
N VAL A 75 19.46 25.83 -9.67
CA VAL A 75 19.17 26.36 -11.01
C VAL A 75 17.76 25.93 -11.40
N VAL A 76 16.89 26.93 -11.37
CA VAL A 76 15.50 26.93 -11.85
C VAL A 76 15.48 26.48 -13.31
N ALA A 77 14.80 25.37 -13.61
CA ALA A 77 14.42 24.96 -14.96
C ALA A 77 13.35 23.86 -14.92
N ASP A 78 12.08 24.25 -14.95
CA ASP A 78 10.89 23.47 -15.36
C ASP A 78 10.92 21.93 -15.23
N GLY A 79 10.26 21.39 -14.20
CA GLY A 79 9.91 19.97 -14.09
C GLY A 79 10.40 19.25 -12.81
N PRO A 80 9.70 18.19 -12.38
CA PRO A 80 10.03 17.44 -11.17
C PRO A 80 11.42 16.80 -11.23
N VAL A 81 12.07 16.68 -10.07
CA VAL A 81 13.38 16.01 -9.91
C VAL A 81 13.25 14.80 -9.00
N LEU A 82 14.09 13.78 -9.25
CA LEU A 82 14.16 12.61 -8.40
C LEU A 82 14.56 13.00 -6.97
N PRO A 83 13.85 12.53 -5.92
CA PRO A 83 14.12 12.91 -4.54
C PRO A 83 15.58 12.66 -4.15
N GLY A 84 16.23 13.66 -3.55
CA GLY A 84 17.64 13.57 -3.13
C GLY A 84 18.66 13.76 -4.25
N THR A 85 18.23 14.10 -5.48
CA THR A 85 19.13 14.22 -6.64
C THR A 85 18.80 15.45 -7.50
N ARG A 86 19.67 15.74 -8.47
CA ARG A 86 19.46 16.81 -9.48
C ARG A 86 18.94 16.26 -10.82
N ILE A 87 18.59 14.97 -10.89
CA ILE A 87 18.15 14.32 -12.13
C ILE A 87 16.67 14.66 -12.36
N ARG A 88 16.36 15.18 -13.56
CA ARG A 88 14.99 15.48 -13.97
C ARG A 88 14.20 14.19 -14.18
N CYS A 89 12.93 14.20 -13.81
CA CYS A 89 12.02 13.12 -14.09
C CYS A 89 10.66 13.64 -14.53
N THR A 90 9.79 12.74 -14.97
CA THR A 90 8.38 13.04 -15.24
C THR A 90 7.55 12.96 -13.94
N ASP A 91 6.42 13.66 -13.86
CA ASP A 91 5.53 13.60 -12.69
C ASP A 91 5.05 12.16 -12.38
N GLU A 92 4.91 11.35 -13.42
CA GLU A 92 4.50 9.95 -13.28
C GLU A 92 5.55 9.11 -12.55
N VAL A 93 6.83 9.43 -12.71
CA VAL A 93 7.92 8.77 -11.96
C VAL A 93 7.86 9.15 -10.48
N ILE A 94 7.56 10.41 -10.14
CA ILE A 94 7.35 10.81 -8.74
C ILE A 94 6.15 10.09 -8.14
N ARG A 95 5.03 10.00 -8.87
CA ARG A 95 3.84 9.27 -8.40
C ARG A 95 4.15 7.79 -8.15
N ARG A 96 4.89 7.14 -9.04
CA ARG A 96 5.32 5.73 -8.87
C ARG A 96 6.26 5.56 -7.68
N LEU A 97 7.25 6.43 -7.50
CA LEU A 97 8.11 6.44 -6.32
C LEU A 97 7.29 6.62 -5.04
N GLY A 98 6.30 7.50 -5.04
CA GLY A 98 5.39 7.73 -3.91
C GLY A 98 4.60 6.49 -3.49
N ARG A 99 4.32 5.56 -4.41
CA ARG A 99 3.63 4.29 -4.12
C ARG A 99 4.51 3.26 -3.42
N ILE A 100 5.84 3.45 -3.39
CA ILE A 100 6.74 2.56 -2.66
C ILE A 100 6.54 2.80 -1.16
N PRO A 101 5.99 1.82 -0.40
CA PRO A 101 5.55 2.05 0.97
C PRO A 101 6.71 2.22 1.94
N ILE A 102 7.86 1.60 1.67
CA ILE A 102 9.03 1.64 2.53
C ILE A 102 9.89 2.86 2.16
N PRO A 103 10.04 3.87 3.04
CA PRO A 103 10.75 5.11 2.71
C PRO A 103 12.20 4.90 2.28
N PHE A 104 12.89 3.93 2.90
CA PHE A 104 14.26 3.57 2.54
C PHE A 104 14.35 2.97 1.13
N VAL A 105 13.47 2.03 0.78
CA VAL A 105 13.43 1.45 -0.57
C VAL A 105 13.13 2.54 -1.60
N ARG A 106 12.24 3.48 -1.28
CA ARG A 106 11.96 4.63 -2.14
C ARG A 106 13.19 5.49 -2.40
N GLN A 107 13.97 5.79 -1.37
CA GLN A 107 15.24 6.53 -1.51
C GLN A 107 16.28 5.72 -2.28
N MET A 108 16.42 4.43 -1.98
CA MET A 108 17.34 3.52 -2.66
C MET A 108 17.03 3.43 -4.16
N VAL A 109 15.75 3.25 -4.54
CA VAL A 109 15.33 3.21 -5.95
C VAL A 109 15.57 4.57 -6.61
N ALA A 110 15.22 5.68 -5.96
CA ALA A 110 15.48 7.02 -6.52
C ALA A 110 16.97 7.26 -6.77
N GLN A 111 17.83 6.88 -5.82
CA GLN A 111 19.29 7.00 -5.95
C GLN A 111 19.84 6.09 -7.05
N LYS A 112 19.41 4.82 -7.09
CA LYS A 112 19.84 3.86 -8.12
C LYS A 112 19.47 4.33 -9.52
N VAL A 113 18.22 4.77 -9.71
CA VAL A 113 17.75 5.33 -10.99
C VAL A 113 18.56 6.57 -11.37
N ALA A 114 18.90 7.43 -10.40
CA ALA A 114 19.74 8.59 -10.67
C ALA A 114 21.19 8.23 -11.03
N GLU A 115 21.77 7.20 -10.40
CA GLU A 115 23.10 6.67 -10.77
C GLU A 115 23.11 6.10 -12.17
N THR A 116 22.11 5.27 -12.52
CA THR A 116 21.96 4.72 -13.87
C THR A 116 21.75 5.83 -14.90
N ALA A 117 20.92 6.84 -14.59
CA ALA A 117 20.70 7.98 -15.47
C ALA A 117 21.98 8.80 -15.69
N ARG A 118 22.83 8.97 -14.67
CA ARG A 118 24.14 9.61 -14.82
C ARG A 118 25.08 8.77 -15.69
N ALA A 119 25.12 7.46 -15.48
CA ALA A 119 25.96 6.55 -16.27
C ALA A 119 25.57 6.55 -17.76
N GLU A 120 24.28 6.59 -18.05
CA GLU A 120 23.74 6.62 -19.42
C GLU A 120 23.58 8.04 -20.01
N ASN A 121 24.00 9.09 -19.28
CA ASN A 121 23.84 10.50 -19.64
C ASN A 121 22.40 10.89 -20.04
N VAL A 122 21.41 10.30 -19.38
CA VAL A 122 19.99 10.57 -19.62
C VAL A 122 19.59 11.88 -18.95
N ARG A 123 19.07 12.82 -19.76
CA ARG A 123 18.69 14.16 -19.28
C ARG A 123 17.38 14.20 -18.50
N VAL A 124 16.43 13.33 -18.84
CA VAL A 124 15.11 13.24 -18.19
C VAL A 124 14.71 11.78 -18.04
N VAL A 125 14.38 11.37 -16.83
CA VAL A 125 13.89 10.03 -16.50
C VAL A 125 12.40 9.94 -16.76
N ASP A 126 12.02 9.14 -17.75
CA ASP A 126 10.65 8.74 -18.01
C ASP A 126 10.30 7.42 -17.31
N VAL A 127 9.06 6.98 -17.47
CA VAL A 127 8.55 5.75 -16.83
C VAL A 127 9.28 4.52 -17.35
N ALA A 128 9.56 4.45 -18.66
CA ALA A 128 10.21 3.29 -19.26
C ALA A 128 11.65 3.14 -18.77
N PHE A 129 12.37 4.26 -18.61
CA PHE A 129 13.68 4.26 -17.98
C PHE A 129 13.59 3.88 -16.51
N PHE A 130 12.62 4.45 -15.77
CA PHE A 130 12.42 4.14 -14.36
C PHE A 130 12.19 2.64 -14.13
N GLU A 131 11.33 1.99 -14.90
CA GLU A 131 11.05 0.56 -14.74
C GLU A 131 12.27 -0.32 -15.05
N ARG A 132 13.04 0.01 -16.09
CA ARG A 132 14.30 -0.69 -16.41
C ARG A 132 15.35 -0.50 -15.31
N ALA A 133 15.54 0.74 -14.86
CA ALA A 133 16.58 1.09 -13.89
C ALA A 133 16.22 0.71 -12.43
N ALA A 134 14.92 0.52 -12.12
CA ALA A 134 14.43 0.07 -10.83
C ALA A 134 14.33 -1.46 -10.71
N THR A 135 14.70 -2.21 -11.75
CA THR A 135 14.79 -3.67 -11.70
C THR A 135 16.06 -4.07 -10.95
N PHE A 136 15.93 -4.95 -9.95
CA PHE A 136 17.03 -5.54 -9.17
C PHE A 136 17.55 -6.81 -9.81
#